data_AF-A0A327HEL5-F1
#
_entry.id   AF-A0A327HEL5-F1
#
_cell.length_a   1.000
_cell.length_b   1.000
_cell.length_c   1.000
_cell.angle_alpha   90.00
_cell.angle_beta   90.00
_cell.angle_gamma   90.00
#
_symmetry.space_group_name_H-M   'P 1'
#
loop_
_entity.id
_entity.type
_entity.pdbx_description
1 polymer ?
#
loop_
_entity_poly.entity_id
_entity_poly.type
_entity_poly.pdbx_seq_one_letter_code
_entity_poly.pdbx_strand_id
1 'polypeptide(L)'
;MRKIATILCLTILSSSLAGCLWNLLDDDARISFSGCASSWHVEFFDMSNDNFGSWDGKVEFTASNGNSEFLEFFSSDKKYVTLDESLDWTMEYTFYEGDIGFIVGDSVYGGDNRNGDSGTIELDLVRKYAGSSDNDMPISFSCNDSNWDIKFVDQSNEYFGSWGGEVEFFVEGSEDERYSFEDFSSDMKYVTLEDSKVWTMRYTFYEGDIGFIYDGKSYGMNNNYGDSGEIRIDLS
;
A
#
# COMPACT_ATOMS: atom_id res chain seq x y z
N MET A 1 52.23 38.16 51.55
CA MET A 1 51.35 37.00 51.84
C MET A 1 50.02 37.22 51.13
N ARG A 2 49.84 36.61 49.96
CA ARG A 2 48.63 36.71 49.12
C ARG A 2 47.65 35.63 49.58
N LYS A 3 46.42 36.02 49.97
CA LYS A 3 45.36 35.08 50.36
C LYS A 3 44.57 34.67 49.12
N ILE A 4 44.80 33.40 48.76
CA ILE A 4 43.99 32.38 48.10
C ILE A 4 42.65 32.86 47.50
N ALA A 5 42.55 32.69 46.18
CA ALA A 5 41.34 32.70 45.39
C ALA A 5 40.39 31.58 45.82
N THR A 6 39.09 31.88 45.90
CA THR A 6 38.06 30.84 45.93
C THR A 6 37.29 30.90 44.62
N ILE A 7 37.53 29.86 43.83
CA ILE A 7 36.91 29.57 42.54
C ILE A 7 35.42 29.33 42.77
N LEU A 8 34.58 30.14 42.13
CA LEU A 8 33.16 29.88 41.97
C LEU A 8 33.03 28.64 41.06
N CYS A 9 32.63 27.50 41.63
CA CYS A 9 32.28 26.31 40.87
C CYS A 9 31.04 26.61 40.01
N LEU A 10 31.27 26.86 38.72
CA LEU A 10 30.23 26.78 37.70
C LEU A 10 29.94 25.29 37.50
N THR A 11 28.95 24.75 38.23
CA THR A 11 28.38 23.44 37.89
C THR A 11 27.58 23.62 36.61
N ILE A 12 28.20 23.26 35.49
CA ILE A 12 27.52 22.99 34.23
C ILE A 12 26.58 21.81 34.52
N LEU A 13 25.28 22.08 34.65
CA LEU A 13 24.24 21.07 34.59
C LEU A 13 24.15 20.57 33.15
N SER A 14 25.13 19.77 32.74
CA SER A 14 25.08 19.00 31.51
C SER A 14 24.32 17.70 31.77
N SER A 15 23.44 17.39 30.81
CA SER A 15 22.89 16.07 30.50
C SER A 15 21.95 15.42 31.51
N SER A 16 20.66 15.75 31.41
CA SER A 16 19.58 14.75 31.49
C SER A 16 18.38 15.16 30.62
N LEU A 17 18.64 15.40 29.33
CA LEU A 17 17.65 15.17 28.27
C LEU A 17 17.98 13.79 27.65
N ALA A 18 17.91 12.76 28.49
CA ALA A 18 17.84 11.37 28.05
C ALA A 18 16.37 10.96 28.15
N GLY A 19 15.58 11.46 27.20
CA GLY A 19 14.17 11.15 27.06
C GLY A 19 13.76 11.63 25.68
N CYS A 20 13.31 10.69 24.84
CA CYS A 20 12.94 10.86 23.43
C CYS A 20 14.09 10.75 22.42
N LEU A 21 14.94 9.73 22.54
CA LEU A 21 15.76 9.22 21.43
C LEU A 21 15.64 7.70 21.33
N TRP A 22 14.39 7.20 21.34
CA TRP A 22 14.11 5.75 21.23
C TRP A 22 12.89 5.42 20.35
N ASN A 23 12.36 6.35 19.56
CA ASN A 23 11.24 6.10 18.62
C ASN A 23 11.48 6.76 17.24
N LEU A 24 12.72 6.79 16.75
CA LEU A 24 13.05 7.37 15.44
C LEU A 24 13.68 6.33 14.48
N LEU A 25 13.48 5.05 14.78
CA LEU A 25 13.96 3.91 13.98
C LEU A 25 12.84 2.94 13.58
N ASP A 26 11.57 3.31 13.77
CA ASP A 26 10.44 2.37 13.65
C ASP A 26 9.33 2.88 12.71
N ASP A 27 9.67 3.68 11.70
CA ASP A 27 8.67 4.17 10.74
C ASP A 27 9.21 4.33 9.31
N ASP A 28 10.00 3.34 8.89
CA ASP A 28 10.21 3.07 7.47
C ASP A 28 10.27 1.55 7.31
N ALA A 29 9.10 0.92 7.43
CA ALA A 29 8.98 -0.52 7.32
C ALA A 29 9.37 -0.93 5.88
N ARG A 30 10.62 -1.36 5.71
CA ARG A 30 11.20 -1.79 4.41
C ARG A 30 10.43 -2.92 3.74
N ILE A 31 9.64 -3.64 4.53
CA ILE A 31 8.66 -4.61 4.08
C ILE A 31 7.37 -4.34 4.83
N SER A 32 6.25 -4.37 4.12
CA SER A 32 4.92 -4.19 4.68
C SER A 32 3.98 -5.27 4.14
N PHE A 33 2.99 -5.61 4.96
CA PHE A 33 2.02 -6.67 4.69
C PHE A 33 0.61 -6.11 4.80
N SER A 34 -0.27 -6.58 3.91
CA SER A 34 -1.66 -6.13 3.83
C SER A 34 -2.56 -7.27 3.39
N GLY A 35 -3.79 -7.31 3.89
CA GLY A 35 -4.85 -8.16 3.32
C GLY A 35 -5.66 -7.47 2.24
N CYS A 36 -5.38 -6.20 1.99
CA CYS A 36 -6.08 -5.37 1.03
C CYS A 36 -5.27 -5.22 -0.26
N ALA A 37 -5.96 -5.40 -1.38
CA ALA A 37 -5.41 -5.25 -2.71
C ALA A 37 -5.32 -3.76 -3.08
N SER A 38 -4.23 -3.11 -2.69
CA SER A 38 -3.89 -1.74 -3.10
C SER A 38 -2.84 -1.76 -4.20
N SER A 39 -1.63 -2.11 -3.79
CA SER A 39 -0.48 -2.36 -4.62
C SER A 39 0.44 -3.35 -3.92
N TRP A 40 1.18 -4.14 -4.68
CA TRP A 40 2.00 -5.23 -4.14
C TRP A 40 3.14 -5.60 -5.08
N HIS A 41 4.24 -6.07 -4.51
CA HIS A 41 5.32 -6.77 -5.22
C HIS A 41 5.14 -8.28 -5.17
N VAL A 42 4.52 -8.79 -4.10
CA VAL A 42 4.12 -10.20 -3.97
C VAL A 42 2.66 -10.31 -3.55
N GLU A 43 1.87 -11.11 -4.28
CA GLU A 43 0.52 -11.52 -3.87
C GLU A 43 0.52 -13.02 -3.55
N PHE A 44 0.20 -13.39 -2.33
CA PHE A 44 -0.08 -14.77 -1.94
C PHE A 44 -1.50 -15.16 -2.34
N PHE A 45 -1.70 -16.42 -2.68
CA PHE A 45 -3.02 -16.96 -2.94
C PHE A 45 -3.16 -18.39 -2.40
N ASP A 46 -4.42 -18.76 -2.20
CA ASP A 46 -4.90 -20.12 -2.00
C ASP A 46 -6.06 -20.28 -2.99
N MET A 47 -5.91 -21.17 -3.98
CA MET A 47 -6.91 -21.31 -5.04
C MET A 47 -8.24 -21.88 -4.55
N SER A 48 -8.28 -22.46 -3.35
CA SER A 48 -9.52 -22.96 -2.74
C SER A 48 -10.25 -21.88 -1.95
N ASN A 49 -9.57 -20.80 -1.57
CA ASN A 49 -10.11 -19.78 -0.70
C ASN A 49 -9.42 -18.41 -0.84
N ASP A 50 -10.15 -17.42 -1.36
CA ASP A 50 -9.68 -16.04 -1.50
C ASP A 50 -9.34 -15.37 -0.16
N ASN A 51 -9.99 -15.81 0.93
CA ASN A 51 -9.78 -15.32 2.29
C ASN A 51 -9.33 -16.48 3.20
N PHE A 52 -8.07 -16.91 3.01
CA PHE A 52 -7.48 -18.01 3.75
C PHE A 52 -7.17 -17.63 5.21
N GLY A 53 -7.59 -18.49 6.15
CA GLY A 53 -7.24 -18.35 7.56
C GLY A 53 -5.82 -18.82 7.88
N SER A 54 -5.20 -19.57 6.96
CA SER A 54 -3.83 -20.06 7.05
C SER A 54 -3.33 -20.41 5.65
N TRP A 55 -2.28 -19.76 5.20
CA TRP A 55 -1.46 -20.14 4.05
C TRP A 55 -0.40 -21.13 4.54
N ASP A 56 -0.54 -22.40 4.19
CA ASP A 56 0.26 -23.50 4.74
C ASP A 56 1.63 -23.63 4.05
N GLY A 57 2.55 -22.74 4.41
CA GLY A 57 3.91 -22.71 3.91
C GLY A 57 4.81 -21.80 4.73
N LYS A 58 6.05 -21.64 4.25
CA LYS A 58 7.05 -20.73 4.80
C LYS A 58 7.60 -19.85 3.69
N VAL A 59 7.87 -18.59 4.03
CA VAL A 59 8.64 -17.68 3.19
C VAL A 59 9.65 -16.89 4.02
N GLU A 60 10.82 -16.63 3.46
CA GLU A 60 11.81 -15.70 4.00
C GLU A 60 12.20 -14.69 2.94
N PHE A 61 11.93 -13.42 3.20
CA PHE A 61 12.39 -12.28 2.40
C PHE A 61 13.76 -11.85 2.90
N THR A 62 14.75 -11.69 2.02
CA THR A 62 16.09 -11.19 2.36
C THR A 62 16.47 -10.03 1.46
N ALA A 63 16.70 -8.86 2.06
CA ALA A 63 17.15 -7.65 1.38
C ALA A 63 18.68 -7.63 1.18
N SER A 64 19.16 -6.89 0.17
CA SER A 64 20.59 -6.75 -0.15
C SER A 64 21.43 -6.14 0.98
N ASN A 65 20.80 -5.43 1.92
CA ASN A 65 21.44 -4.89 3.12
C ASN A 65 21.57 -5.92 4.27
N GLY A 66 21.10 -7.15 4.08
CA GLY A 66 21.18 -8.24 5.04
C GLY A 66 20.00 -8.36 6.01
N ASN A 67 18.98 -7.50 5.91
CA ASN A 67 17.74 -7.67 6.68
C ASN A 67 16.93 -8.83 6.10
N SER A 68 16.32 -9.63 6.97
CA SER A 68 15.34 -10.64 6.55
C SER A 68 14.06 -10.59 7.38
N GLU A 69 12.96 -11.03 6.76
CA GLU A 69 11.64 -11.16 7.36
C GLU A 69 11.07 -12.54 7.04
N PHE A 70 10.61 -13.25 8.05
CA PHE A 70 10.15 -14.64 7.94
C PHE A 70 8.66 -14.76 8.25
N LEU A 71 7.91 -15.43 7.38
CA LEU A 71 6.50 -15.75 7.58
C LEU A 71 6.28 -17.26 7.50
N GLU A 72 5.40 -17.75 8.35
CA GLU A 72 4.95 -19.14 8.37
C GLU A 72 3.50 -19.20 8.88
N PHE A 73 2.66 -20.05 8.27
CA PHE A 73 1.24 -20.25 8.63
C PHE A 73 0.46 -18.93 8.84
N PHE A 74 0.50 -18.02 7.87
CA PHE A 74 -0.12 -16.69 8.00
C PHE A 74 -1.50 -16.60 7.33
N SER A 75 -2.35 -15.69 7.79
CA SER A 75 -3.66 -15.43 7.19
C SER A 75 -3.59 -14.51 5.97
N SER A 76 -4.70 -14.39 5.27
CA SER A 76 -4.94 -13.42 4.20
C SER A 76 -4.67 -11.96 4.62
N ASP A 77 -4.55 -11.63 5.91
CA ASP A 77 -4.13 -10.29 6.38
C ASP A 77 -2.70 -9.91 5.92
N LYS A 78 -1.92 -10.87 5.41
CA LYS A 78 -0.61 -10.66 4.80
C LYS A 78 -0.57 -11.07 3.34
N LYS A 79 -1.73 -11.16 2.68
CA LYS A 79 -1.87 -11.59 1.29
C LYS A 79 -1.00 -10.78 0.33
N TYR A 80 -0.91 -9.48 0.54
CA TYR A 80 -0.18 -8.54 -0.29
C TYR A 80 1.07 -8.05 0.44
N VAL A 81 2.21 -8.07 -0.25
CA VAL A 81 3.51 -7.64 0.27
C VAL A 81 4.04 -6.49 -0.56
N THR A 82 4.49 -5.43 0.11
CA THR A 82 5.20 -4.30 -0.51
C THR A 82 6.59 -4.19 0.11
N LEU A 83 7.59 -4.01 -0.76
CA LEU A 83 9.02 -4.01 -0.48
C LEU A 83 9.64 -2.65 -0.84
N ASP A 84 10.70 -2.29 -0.14
CA ASP A 84 11.51 -1.11 -0.43
C ASP A 84 12.27 -1.30 -1.75
N GLU A 85 11.89 -0.52 -2.77
CA GLU A 85 12.41 -0.55 -4.14
C GLU A 85 13.86 -0.03 -4.26
N SER A 86 14.41 0.57 -3.20
CA SER A 86 15.83 0.98 -3.17
C SER A 86 16.80 -0.17 -2.90
N LEU A 87 16.29 -1.37 -2.64
CA LEU A 87 17.05 -2.57 -2.27
C LEU A 87 16.74 -3.71 -3.24
N ASP A 88 17.69 -4.63 -3.43
CA ASP A 88 17.40 -5.90 -4.09
C ASP A 88 16.86 -6.89 -3.05
N TRP A 89 15.94 -7.76 -3.46
CA TRP A 89 15.30 -8.73 -2.56
C TRP A 89 15.33 -10.14 -3.13
N THR A 90 15.56 -11.11 -2.25
CA THR A 90 15.37 -12.53 -2.53
C THR A 90 14.24 -13.07 -1.67
N MET A 91 13.53 -14.08 -2.17
CA MET A 91 12.55 -14.84 -1.40
C MET A 91 12.84 -16.32 -1.47
N GLU A 92 13.07 -16.94 -0.31
CA GLU A 92 13.03 -18.39 -0.16
C GLU A 92 11.61 -18.82 0.23
N TYR A 93 11.09 -19.89 -0.37
CA TYR A 93 9.74 -20.37 -0.10
C TYR A 93 9.68 -21.89 0.04
N THR A 94 8.68 -22.37 0.77
CA THR A 94 8.28 -23.77 0.84
C THR A 94 6.77 -23.86 0.99
N PHE A 95 6.11 -24.67 0.14
CA PHE A 95 4.69 -24.96 0.22
C PHE A 95 4.44 -26.31 0.90
N TYR A 96 3.52 -26.36 1.86
CA TYR A 96 3.04 -27.58 2.50
C TYR A 96 1.63 -27.98 2.06
N GLU A 97 0.94 -27.10 1.34
CA GLU A 97 -0.37 -27.32 0.75
C GLU A 97 -0.32 -27.28 -0.79
N GLY A 98 -1.25 -28.01 -1.41
CA GLY A 98 -1.22 -28.30 -2.85
C GLY A 98 -1.71 -27.18 -3.75
N ASP A 99 -2.48 -26.24 -3.23
CA ASP A 99 -3.19 -25.21 -4.01
C ASP A 99 -2.86 -23.77 -3.58
N ILE A 100 -1.81 -23.62 -2.79
CA ILE A 100 -1.26 -22.33 -2.42
C ILE A 100 -0.15 -21.90 -3.37
N GLY A 101 0.09 -20.59 -3.45
CA GLY A 101 1.20 -20.05 -4.20
C GLY A 101 1.33 -18.55 -4.00
N PHE A 102 2.12 -17.93 -4.87
CA PHE A 102 2.25 -16.49 -4.93
C PHE A 102 2.53 -15.99 -6.35
N ILE A 103 2.35 -14.70 -6.55
CA ILE A 103 2.56 -13.99 -7.80
C ILE A 103 3.63 -12.92 -7.56
N VAL A 104 4.61 -12.82 -8.47
CA VAL A 104 5.60 -11.75 -8.52
C VAL A 104 5.65 -11.23 -9.95
N GLY A 105 5.33 -9.95 -10.16
CA GLY A 105 5.13 -9.41 -11.50
C GLY A 105 4.06 -10.22 -12.25
N ASP A 106 4.42 -10.77 -13.41
CA ASP A 106 3.54 -11.63 -14.22
C ASP A 106 3.80 -13.13 -14.02
N SER A 107 4.69 -13.49 -13.09
CA SER A 107 5.08 -14.87 -12.83
C SER A 107 4.31 -15.44 -11.65
N VAL A 108 3.75 -16.64 -11.84
CA VAL A 108 3.03 -17.39 -10.82
C VAL A 108 3.92 -18.54 -10.34
N TYR A 109 4.03 -18.69 -9.03
CA TYR A 109 4.77 -19.76 -8.36
C TYR A 109 3.83 -20.54 -7.46
N GLY A 110 3.81 -21.86 -7.63
CA GLY A 110 2.91 -22.76 -6.90
C GLY A 110 1.53 -22.94 -7.56
N GLY A 111 0.52 -23.28 -6.77
CA GLY A 111 -0.84 -23.62 -7.22
C GLY A 111 -1.04 -25.09 -7.61
N ASP A 112 0.01 -25.90 -7.77
CA ASP A 112 -0.12 -27.37 -7.86
C ASP A 112 1.06 -28.08 -7.17
N ASN A 113 1.14 -27.93 -5.86
CA ASN A 113 2.26 -28.39 -5.02
C ASN A 113 1.97 -29.72 -4.34
N ARG A 114 1.29 -30.66 -5.01
CA ARG A 114 0.83 -31.93 -4.40
C ARG A 114 1.93 -32.77 -3.72
N ASN A 115 3.20 -32.51 -4.04
CA ASN A 115 4.35 -33.19 -3.45
C ASN A 115 5.21 -32.29 -2.54
N GLY A 116 4.72 -31.10 -2.19
CA GLY A 116 5.52 -30.00 -1.67
C GLY A 116 6.41 -29.40 -2.77
N ASP A 117 6.64 -28.09 -2.70
CA ASP A 117 7.59 -27.40 -3.57
C ASP A 117 8.31 -26.31 -2.77
N SER A 118 9.57 -26.07 -3.13
CA SER A 118 10.44 -25.13 -2.43
C SER A 118 11.48 -24.56 -3.38
N GLY A 119 11.83 -23.30 -3.21
CA GLY A 119 12.85 -22.67 -4.01
C GLY A 119 13.28 -21.33 -3.47
N THR A 120 14.21 -20.71 -4.19
CA THR A 120 14.66 -19.35 -3.94
C THR A 120 14.58 -18.58 -5.25
N ILE A 121 14.03 -17.37 -5.19
CA ILE A 121 13.93 -16.46 -6.34
C ILE A 121 14.47 -15.08 -5.98
N GLU A 122 15.01 -14.39 -6.98
CA GLU A 122 15.18 -12.95 -6.94
C GLU A 122 13.81 -12.31 -7.22
N LEU A 123 13.44 -11.29 -6.46
CA LEU A 123 12.16 -10.58 -6.64
C LEU A 123 12.33 -9.44 -7.63
N ASP A 124 11.55 -9.48 -8.70
CA ASP A 124 11.39 -8.33 -9.58
C ASP A 124 10.43 -7.33 -8.90
N LEU A 125 10.92 -6.14 -8.57
CA LEU A 125 10.20 -5.14 -7.76
C LEU A 125 9.23 -4.33 -8.62
N VAL A 126 8.47 -5.06 -9.41
CA VAL A 126 7.49 -4.57 -10.35
C VAL A 126 6.16 -4.55 -9.61
N ARG A 127 5.77 -3.34 -9.18
CA ARG A 127 4.58 -3.11 -8.35
C ARG A 127 3.30 -3.29 -9.16
N LYS A 128 2.52 -4.31 -8.82
CA LYS A 128 1.18 -4.58 -9.34
C LYS A 128 0.16 -3.80 -8.54
N TYR A 129 -0.91 -3.37 -9.19
CA TYR A 129 -2.05 -2.70 -8.54
C TYR A 129 -3.28 -3.57 -8.72
N ALA A 130 -4.19 -3.54 -7.76
CA ALA A 130 -5.47 -4.21 -7.91
C ALA A 130 -6.17 -3.69 -9.18
N GLY A 131 -6.41 -4.58 -10.15
CA GLY A 131 -7.07 -4.24 -11.41
C GLY A 131 -6.22 -3.59 -12.51
N SER A 132 -4.90 -3.38 -12.35
CA SER A 132 -4.05 -2.75 -13.39
C SER A 132 -2.88 -3.63 -13.85
N SER A 133 -2.57 -3.58 -15.14
CA SER A 133 -1.56 -4.39 -15.82
C SER A 133 -0.13 -3.82 -15.83
N ASP A 134 0.12 -2.58 -15.38
CA ASP A 134 1.41 -1.89 -15.60
C ASP A 134 1.98 -1.16 -14.35
N ASN A 135 3.32 -1.08 -14.27
CA ASN A 135 4.11 -0.96 -13.04
C ASN A 135 5.02 0.29 -12.98
N ASP A 136 4.45 1.48 -12.82
CA ASP A 136 5.10 2.67 -12.22
C ASP A 136 4.07 3.82 -12.17
N MET A 137 3.20 3.82 -11.16
CA MET A 137 2.03 4.72 -11.15
C MET A 137 2.12 5.78 -10.06
N PRO A 138 1.98 7.08 -10.40
CA PRO A 138 1.98 8.21 -9.47
C PRO A 138 0.68 8.33 -8.63
N ILE A 139 -0.13 7.27 -8.61
CA ILE A 139 -1.42 7.15 -7.93
C ILE A 139 -1.40 5.84 -7.16
N SER A 140 -1.70 5.90 -5.87
CA SER A 140 -1.76 4.73 -5.01
C SER A 140 -3.15 4.62 -4.38
N PHE A 141 -3.59 3.38 -4.16
CA PHE A 141 -4.87 3.06 -3.55
C PHE A 141 -4.64 2.39 -2.20
N SER A 142 -5.65 2.34 -1.34
CA SER A 142 -5.59 1.74 -0.01
C SER A 142 -7.00 1.45 0.51
N CYS A 143 -7.10 0.47 1.41
CA CYS A 143 -8.29 0.19 2.21
C CYS A 143 -8.21 0.82 3.61
N ASN A 144 -7.06 1.37 4.00
CA ASN A 144 -6.76 1.94 5.30
C ASN A 144 -6.83 3.47 5.25
N ASP A 145 -7.38 4.09 6.30
CA ASP A 145 -7.65 5.54 6.36
C ASP A 145 -6.48 6.40 6.83
N SER A 146 -5.29 5.80 7.03
CA SER A 146 -4.13 6.43 7.67
C SER A 146 -3.68 7.75 7.03
N ASN A 147 -3.67 7.83 5.69
CA ASN A 147 -3.37 9.05 4.94
C ASN A 147 -3.93 8.91 3.52
N TRP A 148 -4.74 9.88 3.06
CA TRP A 148 -5.38 9.86 1.74
C TRP A 148 -5.80 11.26 1.31
N ASP A 149 -5.79 11.49 0.01
CA ASP A 149 -6.25 12.73 -0.63
C ASP A 149 -7.72 12.61 -1.06
N ILE A 150 -8.09 11.44 -1.57
CA ILE A 150 -9.46 11.13 -2.00
C ILE A 150 -9.97 9.88 -1.32
N LYS A 151 -11.21 9.92 -0.85
CA LYS A 151 -11.94 8.76 -0.34
C LYS A 151 -13.17 8.48 -1.18
N PHE A 152 -13.22 7.34 -1.86
CA PHE A 152 -14.43 6.81 -2.47
C PHE A 152 -15.40 6.27 -1.43
N VAL A 153 -16.68 6.47 -1.70
CA VAL A 153 -17.77 6.15 -0.77
C VAL A 153 -18.92 5.54 -1.55
N ASP A 154 -19.56 4.57 -0.92
CA ASP A 154 -20.91 4.10 -1.24
C ASP A 154 -21.76 4.33 0.03
N GLN A 155 -22.83 5.11 -0.07
CA GLN A 155 -23.67 5.42 1.10
C GLN A 155 -24.46 4.21 1.60
N SER A 156 -24.70 3.21 0.75
CA SER A 156 -25.41 1.99 1.15
C SER A 156 -24.54 1.06 1.97
N ASN A 157 -23.21 1.11 1.78
CA ASN A 157 -22.29 0.18 2.40
C ASN A 157 -20.86 0.75 2.55
N GLU A 158 -20.30 0.69 3.75
CA GLU A 158 -18.90 1.08 4.01
C GLU A 158 -17.87 0.10 3.39
N TYR A 159 -18.27 -1.16 3.23
CA TYR A 159 -17.48 -2.26 2.66
C TYR A 159 -18.13 -2.76 1.38
N PHE A 160 -18.05 -1.96 0.32
CA PHE A 160 -18.60 -2.26 -0.99
C PHE A 160 -17.67 -3.18 -1.80
N GLY A 161 -18.24 -4.19 -2.47
CA GLY A 161 -17.49 -5.11 -3.33
C GLY A 161 -17.27 -4.58 -4.75
N SER A 162 -17.97 -3.52 -5.13
CA SER A 162 -17.86 -2.83 -6.41
C SER A 162 -18.35 -1.40 -6.24
N TRP A 163 -17.65 -0.46 -6.84
CA TRP A 163 -18.00 0.95 -6.94
C TRP A 163 -18.41 1.20 -8.38
N GLY A 164 -19.71 1.37 -8.62
CA GLY A 164 -20.28 1.46 -9.97
C GLY A 164 -20.03 2.80 -10.66
N GLY A 165 -18.78 3.25 -10.74
CA GLY A 165 -18.39 4.49 -11.41
C GLY A 165 -17.05 4.35 -12.11
N GLU A 166 -16.72 5.36 -12.90
CA GLU A 166 -15.45 5.51 -13.60
C GLU A 166 -14.74 6.76 -13.11
N VAL A 167 -13.42 6.67 -12.94
CA VAL A 167 -12.56 7.83 -12.68
C VAL A 167 -11.34 7.82 -13.60
N GLU A 168 -10.96 9.00 -14.07
CA GLU A 168 -9.70 9.21 -14.78
C GLU A 168 -8.89 10.29 -14.08
N PHE A 169 -7.61 10.02 -13.86
CA PHE A 169 -6.65 10.99 -13.35
C PHE A 169 -5.63 11.34 -14.42
N PHE A 170 -5.28 12.61 -14.52
CA PHE A 170 -4.18 13.08 -15.37
C PHE A 170 -3.53 14.32 -14.78
N VAL A 171 -2.27 14.54 -15.12
CA VAL A 171 -1.50 15.70 -14.67
C VAL A 171 -1.88 16.91 -15.51
N GLU A 172 -2.09 18.07 -14.88
CA GLU A 172 -2.39 19.32 -15.57
C GLU A 172 -1.29 19.64 -16.60
N GLY A 173 -1.67 19.78 -17.87
CA GLY A 173 -0.73 20.03 -18.97
C GLY A 173 -0.14 18.78 -19.65
N SER A 174 -0.44 17.57 -19.14
CA SER A 174 -0.02 16.29 -19.72
C SER A 174 -1.22 15.35 -19.89
N GLU A 175 -2.24 15.80 -20.65
CA GLU A 175 -3.48 15.03 -20.86
C GLU A 175 -3.31 13.69 -21.59
N ASP A 176 -2.13 13.42 -22.14
CA ASP A 176 -1.78 12.15 -22.80
C ASP A 176 -1.40 11.05 -21.78
N GLU A 177 -1.05 11.42 -20.54
CA GLU A 177 -0.80 10.49 -19.43
C GLU A 177 -2.05 10.40 -18.54
N ARG A 178 -2.91 9.42 -18.84
CA ARG A 178 -4.16 9.17 -18.11
C ARG A 178 -4.11 7.85 -17.37
N TYR A 179 -4.71 7.85 -16.19
CA TYR A 179 -4.90 6.68 -15.35
C TYR A 179 -6.39 6.49 -15.09
N SER A 180 -6.98 5.48 -15.71
CA SER A 180 -8.42 5.22 -15.65
C SER A 180 -8.70 4.02 -14.74
N PHE A 181 -9.74 4.14 -13.91
CA PHE A 181 -10.14 3.11 -12.96
C PHE A 181 -11.66 2.97 -12.96
N GLU A 182 -12.13 1.73 -12.95
CA GLU A 182 -13.54 1.33 -12.94
C GLU A 182 -13.72 0.11 -12.05
N ASP A 183 -14.95 -0.14 -11.60
CA ASP A 183 -15.37 -1.38 -10.91
C ASP A 183 -14.50 -1.82 -9.71
N PHE A 184 -13.92 -0.87 -8.96
CA PHE A 184 -13.07 -1.15 -7.80
C PHE A 184 -13.87 -1.33 -6.49
N SER A 185 -13.28 -1.97 -5.48
CA SER A 185 -13.95 -2.26 -4.20
C SER A 185 -13.53 -1.29 -3.08
N SER A 186 -14.08 -1.50 -1.88
CA SER A 186 -13.65 -0.81 -0.66
C SER A 186 -12.18 -1.04 -0.32
N ASP A 187 -11.52 -2.01 -0.95
CA ASP A 187 -10.10 -2.30 -0.78
C ASP A 187 -9.19 -1.25 -1.46
N MET A 188 -9.77 -0.43 -2.33
CA MET A 188 -9.10 0.65 -3.07
C MET A 188 -9.71 2.03 -2.77
N LYS A 189 -10.56 2.16 -1.74
CA LYS A 189 -11.37 3.38 -1.57
C LYS A 189 -10.59 4.61 -1.13
N TYR A 190 -9.37 4.48 -0.63
CA TYR A 190 -8.51 5.59 -0.24
C TYR A 190 -7.43 5.79 -1.29
N VAL A 191 -7.31 6.99 -1.85
CA VAL A 191 -6.34 7.32 -2.90
C VAL A 191 -5.34 8.32 -2.37
N THR A 192 -4.05 8.09 -2.63
CA THR A 192 -2.99 9.08 -2.45
C THR A 192 -2.34 9.37 -3.80
N LEU A 193 -2.19 10.64 -4.11
CA LEU A 193 -1.60 11.14 -5.34
C LEU A 193 -0.21 11.73 -5.06
N GLU A 194 0.66 11.71 -6.07
CA GLU A 194 1.95 12.38 -5.96
C GLU A 194 1.78 13.90 -5.75
N ASP A 195 2.30 14.42 -4.64
CA ASP A 195 2.14 15.81 -4.18
C ASP A 195 2.93 16.85 -5.01
N SER A 196 3.91 16.39 -5.78
CA SER A 196 4.74 17.23 -6.67
C SER A 196 3.97 17.72 -7.92
N LYS A 197 2.75 17.22 -8.12
CA LYS A 197 1.93 17.40 -9.32
C LYS A 197 0.59 18.05 -9.00
N VAL A 198 0.06 18.75 -9.99
CA VAL A 198 -1.34 19.17 -10.00
C VAL A 198 -2.13 18.17 -10.84
N TRP A 199 -3.18 17.65 -10.24
CA TRP A 199 -4.00 16.60 -10.81
C TRP A 199 -5.34 17.16 -11.30
N THR A 200 -5.87 16.52 -12.33
CA THR A 200 -7.27 16.65 -12.71
C THR A 200 -7.90 15.28 -12.63
N MET A 201 -9.03 15.18 -11.94
CA MET A 201 -9.85 13.97 -11.87
C MET A 201 -11.16 14.19 -12.60
N ARG A 202 -11.40 13.38 -13.63
CA ARG A 202 -12.71 13.19 -14.25
C ARG A 202 -13.42 12.03 -13.60
N TYR A 203 -14.73 12.14 -13.45
CA TYR A 203 -15.54 11.09 -12.86
C TYR A 203 -16.88 10.96 -13.56
N THR A 204 -17.42 9.74 -13.56
CA THR A 204 -18.78 9.41 -13.96
C THR A 204 -19.35 8.41 -12.96
N PHE A 205 -20.58 8.64 -12.49
CA PHE A 205 -21.28 7.74 -11.58
C PHE A 205 -22.38 6.97 -12.31
N TYR A 206 -22.46 5.66 -12.11
CA TYR A 206 -23.55 4.82 -12.63
C TYR A 206 -24.48 4.28 -11.53
N GLU A 207 -24.20 4.64 -10.28
CA GLU A 207 -25.04 4.35 -9.11
C GLU A 207 -25.44 5.64 -8.39
N GLY A 208 -26.59 5.59 -7.71
CA GLY A 208 -27.20 6.79 -7.11
C GLY A 208 -26.55 7.23 -5.80
N ASP A 209 -25.94 6.30 -5.07
CA ASP A 209 -25.45 6.43 -3.70
C ASP A 209 -23.92 6.41 -3.59
N ILE A 210 -23.21 6.35 -4.72
CA ILE A 210 -21.76 6.41 -4.75
C ILE A 210 -21.23 7.85 -4.89
N GLY A 211 -20.00 8.06 -4.48
CA GLY A 211 -19.32 9.33 -4.66
C GLY A 211 -17.90 9.29 -4.13
N PHE A 212 -17.32 10.46 -3.93
CA PHE A 212 -16.03 10.60 -3.29
C PHE A 212 -15.95 11.87 -2.43
N ILE A 213 -14.97 11.88 -1.53
CA ILE A 213 -14.62 13.01 -0.67
C ILE A 213 -13.21 13.45 -1.07
N TYR A 214 -13.06 14.75 -1.31
CA TYR A 214 -11.77 15.41 -1.53
C TYR A 214 -11.79 16.75 -0.79
N ASP A 215 -10.73 17.04 -0.02
CA ASP A 215 -10.61 18.27 0.79
C ASP A 215 -11.86 18.55 1.65
N GLY A 216 -12.36 17.50 2.31
CA GLY A 216 -13.57 17.56 3.15
C GLY A 216 -14.89 17.82 2.40
N LYS A 217 -14.87 17.95 1.07
CA LYS A 217 -16.05 18.16 0.24
C LYS A 217 -16.48 16.86 -0.43
N SER A 218 -17.77 16.57 -0.36
CA SER A 218 -18.39 15.44 -1.05
C SER A 218 -18.76 15.80 -2.48
N TYR A 219 -18.55 14.84 -3.38
CA TYR A 219 -18.94 14.87 -4.78
C TYR A 219 -19.77 13.62 -5.06
N GLY A 220 -20.97 13.81 -5.58
CA GLY A 220 -21.94 12.75 -5.84
C GLY A 220 -22.84 12.41 -4.64
N MET A 221 -23.11 11.12 -4.43
CA MET A 221 -23.94 10.53 -3.37
C MET A 221 -25.46 10.78 -3.47
N ASN A 222 -25.93 11.33 -4.59
CA ASN A 222 -27.35 11.38 -4.95
C ASN A 222 -27.44 11.58 -6.47
N ASN A 223 -26.87 10.63 -7.20
CA ASN A 223 -26.59 10.75 -8.63
C ASN A 223 -27.75 10.17 -9.45
N ASN A 224 -27.87 10.66 -10.67
CA ASN A 224 -28.48 9.90 -11.76
C ASN A 224 -27.40 9.09 -12.49
N TYR A 225 -27.83 8.05 -13.19
CA TYR A 225 -26.96 7.26 -14.05
C TYR A 225 -26.27 8.16 -15.10
N GLY A 226 -24.94 8.15 -15.10
CA GLY A 226 -24.10 8.94 -16.02
C GLY A 226 -23.81 10.36 -15.56
N ASP A 227 -24.18 10.75 -14.33
CA ASP A 227 -23.77 12.03 -13.76
C ASP A 227 -22.24 12.08 -13.70
N SER A 228 -21.66 13.12 -14.28
CA SER A 228 -20.21 13.24 -14.48
C SER A 228 -19.71 14.65 -14.21
N GLY A 229 -18.40 14.76 -14.00
CA GLY A 229 -17.75 16.03 -13.76
C GLY A 229 -16.24 15.94 -13.77
N GLU A 230 -15.62 17.08 -13.46
CA GLU A 230 -14.17 17.23 -13.43
C GLU A 230 -13.80 18.11 -12.22
N ILE A 231 -12.74 17.75 -11.51
CA ILE A 231 -12.15 18.58 -10.46
C ILE A 231 -10.64 18.70 -10.65
N ARG A 232 -10.11 19.86 -10.26
CA ARG A 232 -8.68 20.08 -10.10
C ARG A 232 -8.30 19.76 -8.65
N ILE A 233 -7.23 19.00 -8.49
CA ILE A 233 -6.66 18.57 -7.21
C ILE A 233 -5.25 19.13 -7.12
N ASP A 234 -4.99 19.86 -6.05
CA ASP A 234 -3.74 20.57 -5.82
C ASP A 234 -3.38 20.41 -4.35
N LEU A 235 -2.32 19.65 -4.11
CA LEU A 235 -1.91 19.21 -2.77
C LEU A 235 -0.83 20.14 -2.17
N SER A 236 -0.54 21.27 -2.84
CA SER A 236 0.51 22.24 -2.44
C SER A 236 0.10 23.26 -1.38
#